data_AF-A0A969LZT0-F1
#
_entry.id   AF-A0A969LZT0-F1
#
_cell.length_a   1.000
_cell.length_b   1.000
_cell.length_c   1.000
_cell.angle_alpha   90.00
_cell.angle_beta   90.00
_cell.angle_gamma   90.00
#
_symmetry.space_group_name_H-M   'P 1'
#
loop_
_entity.id
_entity.type
_entity.pdbx_description
1 polymer ?
#
loop_
_entity_poly.entity_id
_entity_poly.type
_entity_poly.pdbx_seq_one_letter_code
_entity_poly.pdbx_strand_id
1 'polypeptide(L)' 'MNTQLVDSIVQTILALSPQERVLLEEKLFANLPYPSDSELLHLAEQGNAFEFLHDEPDLYSLEDGEAIEWT' A
#
# COMPACT_ATOMS: atom_id res chain seq x y z
N MET A 1 -6.02 19.55 3.34
CA MET A 1 -4.76 19.03 3.90
C MET A 1 -4.50 19.73 5.22
N ASN A 2 -4.27 19.00 6.31
CA ASN A 2 -4.05 19.61 7.64
C ASN A 2 -2.56 19.95 7.82
N THR A 3 -2.15 21.12 7.33
CA THR A 3 -0.74 21.54 7.32
C THR A 3 -0.20 21.82 8.72
N GLN A 4 -1.04 22.31 9.63
CA GLN A 4 -0.66 22.58 11.02
C GLN A 4 -0.23 21.33 11.79
N LEU A 5 -0.91 20.20 11.54
CA LEU A 5 -0.53 18.92 12.10
C LEU A 5 0.84 18.46 11.56
N VAL A 6 1.05 18.58 10.25
CA VAL A 6 2.30 18.20 9.59
C VAL A 6 3.47 19.04 10.14
N ASP A 7 3.30 20.35 10.25
CA ASP A 7 4.33 21.26 10.77
C ASP A 7 4.69 20.93 12.22
N SER A 8 3.69 20.57 13.04
CA SER A 8 3.89 20.18 14.43
C SER A 8 4.72 18.90 14.54
N ILE A 9 4.44 17.89 13.70
CA ILE A 9 5.20 16.64 13.65
C ILE A 9 6.66 16.91 13.26
N VAL A 10 6.89 17.73 12.24
CA VAL A 10 8.24 18.10 11.80
C VAL A 10 9.03 18.77 12.93
N GLN A 11 8.42 19.73 13.64
CA GLN A 11 9.07 20.39 14.77
C GLN A 11 9.41 19.43 15.91
N THR A 12 8.51 18.49 16.22
CA THR A 12 8.78 17.46 17.23
C THR A 12 9.96 16.57 16.82
N ILE A 13 10.03 16.12 15.57
CA ILE A 13 11.14 15.31 15.05
C ILE A 13 12.48 16.08 15.12
N LEU A 14 12.46 17.38 14.78
CA LEU A 14 13.66 18.21 14.83
C LEU A 14 14.16 18.46 16.25
N ALA A 15 13.28 18.45 17.25
CA ALA A 15 13.65 18.61 18.65
C ALA A 15 14.30 17.36 19.29
N LEU A 16 14.18 16.19 18.65
CA LEU A 16 14.75 14.93 19.15
C LEU A 16 16.29 14.96 19.12
N SER A 17 16.89 14.36 20.15
CA SER A 17 18.32 14.06 20.20
C SER A 17 18.71 13.03 19.13
N PRO A 18 20.00 12.90 18.76
CA PRO A 18 20.45 11.92 17.79
C PRO A 18 20.04 10.48 18.13
N GLN A 19 20.10 10.09 19.41
CA GLN A 19 19.70 8.74 19.85
C GLN A 19 18.18 8.52 19.70
N GLU A 20 17.37 9.52 20.05
CA GLU A 20 15.91 9.44 19.91
C GLU A 20 15.47 9.41 18.44
N ARG A 21 16.21 10.08 17.54
CA ARG A 21 15.96 9.99 16.09
C ARG A 21 16.26 8.60 15.55
N VAL A 22 17.35 7.96 15.97
CA VAL A 22 17.65 6.56 15.61
C VAL A 22 16.54 5.63 16.08
N LEU A 23 16.08 5.78 17.32
CA LEU A 23 14.97 4.98 17.85
C LEU A 23 13.66 5.24 17.11
N LEU A 24 13.40 6.49 16.69
CA LEU A 24 12.24 6.85 15.89
C LEU A 24 12.31 6.20 14.51
N GLU A 25 13.47 6.22 13.85
CA GLU A 25 13.69 5.57 12.56
C GLU A 25 13.45 4.07 12.65
N GLU A 26 13.98 3.40 13.68
CA GLU A 26 13.75 1.96 13.91
C GLU A 26 12.27 1.62 14.12
N LYS A 27 11.47 2.55 14.67
CA LYS A 27 10.04 2.35 14.91
C LYS A 27 9.18 2.68 13.69
N LEU A 28 9.51 3.75 12.95
CA LEU A 28 8.77 4.18 11.76
C LEU A 28 9.10 3.31 10.55
N PHE A 29 10.37 2.95 10.41
CA PHE A 29 10.91 2.10 9.36
C PHE A 29 11.32 0.74 9.92
N ALA A 30 10.64 0.30 10.99
CA ALA A 30 10.71 -1.09 11.39
C ALA A 30 10.53 -1.93 10.12
N ASN A 31 11.40 -2.92 9.91
CA ASN A 31 11.22 -3.93 8.88
C ASN A 31 9.92 -4.66 9.20
N LEU A 32 8.79 -4.07 8.80
CA LEU A 32 7.54 -4.76 8.72
C LEU A 32 7.84 -5.89 7.75
N PRO A 33 7.70 -7.16 8.18
CA PRO A 33 7.88 -8.26 7.26
C PRO A 33 6.95 -7.99 6.09
N TYR A 34 7.51 -8.03 4.88
CA TYR A 34 6.67 -8.02 3.69
C TYR A 34 5.68 -9.17 3.84
N PRO A 35 4.38 -8.96 3.56
CA PRO A 35 3.40 -10.02 3.73
C PRO A 35 3.86 -11.25 2.94
N SER A 36 3.73 -12.42 3.54
CA SER A 36 4.00 -13.68 2.85
C SER A 36 3.08 -13.83 1.64
N ASP A 37 3.48 -14.66 0.67
CA ASP A 37 2.63 -14.97 -0.49
C ASP A 37 1.23 -15.46 -0.06
N SER A 38 1.14 -16.17 1.06
CA SER A 38 -0.14 -16.61 1.64
C SER A 38 -0.99 -15.46 2.16
N GLU A 39 -0.39 -14.46 2.81
CA GLU A 39 -1.10 -13.28 3.30
C GLU A 39 -1.54 -12.38 2.14
N LEU A 40 -0.69 -12.22 1.12
CA LEU A 40 -1.06 -11.51 -0.11
C LEU A 40 -2.21 -12.20 -0.83
N LEU A 41 -2.16 -13.53 -0.95
CA LEU A 41 -3.21 -14.29 -1.60
C LEU A 41 -4.54 -14.16 -0.84
N HIS A 42 -4.51 -14.25 0.48
CA HIS A 42 -5.70 -14.07 1.31
C HIS A 42 -6.28 -12.66 1.18
N LEU A 43 -5.43 -11.62 1.14
CA LEU A 43 -5.86 -10.24 0.91
C LEU A 43 -6.49 -10.06 -0.48
N ALA A 44 -5.90 -10.65 -1.52
CA ALA A 44 -6.43 -10.58 -2.88
C ALA A 44 -7.78 -11.29 -3.01
N GLU A 45 -7.95 -12.43 -2.33
CA GLU A 45 -9.21 -13.15 -2.24
C GLU A 45 -10.29 -12.34 -1.51
N GLN A 46 -9.97 -11.78 -0.34
CA GLN A 46 -10.93 -10.97 0.42
C GLN A 46 -11.27 -9.63 -0.25
N GLY A 47 -10.34 -9.08 -1.02
CA GLY A 47 -10.49 -7.81 -1.72
C GLY A 47 -11.16 -7.94 -3.10
N ASN A 48 -11.59 -9.14 -3.48
CA ASN A 48 -12.12 -9.45 -4.82
C ASN A 48 -11.17 -9.04 -5.96
N ALA A 49 -9.86 -8.97 -5.71
CA ALA A 49 -8.89 -8.56 -6.73
C ALA A 49 -8.85 -9.53 -7.93
N PHE A 50 -9.32 -10.76 -7.75
CA PHE A 50 -9.47 -11.77 -8.80
C PHE A 50 -10.79 -11.67 -9.57
N GLU A 51 -11.74 -10.82 -9.14
CA GLU A 51 -12.97 -10.52 -9.89
C GLU A 51 -12.78 -9.41 -10.93
N PHE A 52 -11.54 -8.95 -11.15
CA PHE A 52 -11.21 -7.85 -12.08
C PHE A 52 -11.82 -8.00 -13.48
N LEU A 53 -12.01 -9.25 -13.95
CA LEU A 53 -12.70 -9.53 -15.22
C LEU A 53 -14.14 -8.99 -15.26
N HIS A 54 -14.85 -9.01 -14.13
CA HIS A 54 -16.20 -8.47 -14.00
C HIS A 54 -16.22 -6.96 -13.81
N ASP A 55 -15.18 -6.40 -13.18
CA ASP A 55 -15.09 -4.98 -12.88
C ASP A 55 -14.57 -4.15 -14.08
N GLU A 56 -13.81 -4.77 -14.99
CA GLU A 56 -13.19 -4.13 -16.16
C GLU A 56 -13.52 -4.86 -17.48
N PRO A 57 -14.81 -5.03 -17.84
CA PRO A 57 -15.23 -5.79 -19.02
C PRO A 57 -14.91 -5.10 -20.35
N ASP A 58 -14.48 -3.84 -20.30
CA ASP A 58 -13.96 -3.09 -21.45
C ASP A 58 -12.47 -3.35 -21.68
N LEU A 59 -11.73 -3.83 -20.67
CA LEU A 59 -10.32 -4.14 -20.80
C LEU A 59 -10.07 -5.62 -21.06
N TYR A 60 -10.89 -6.50 -20.48
CA TYR A 60 -10.72 -7.95 -20.57
C TYR A 60 -12.01 -8.65 -21.00
N SER A 61 -11.85 -9.70 -21.80
CA SER A 61 -12.93 -10.58 -22.22
C SER A 61 -13.36 -11.51 -21.07
N LEU A 62 -14.67 -11.64 -20.88
CA LEU A 62 -15.26 -12.58 -19.91
C LEU A 62 -15.21 -14.04 -20.37
N GLU A 63 -14.99 -14.31 -21.68
CA GLU A 63 -14.98 -15.67 -22.23
C GLU A 63 -13.66 -16.40 -21.95
N ASP A 64 -12.54 -15.69 -22.08
CA ASP A 64 -11.19 -16.25 -22.00
C ASP A 64 -10.25 -15.49 -21.05
N GLY A 65 -10.67 -14.32 -20.54
CA GLY A 65 -9.84 -13.48 -19.67
C GLY A 65 -8.76 -12.69 -20.39
N GLU A 66 -8.70 -12.75 -21.71
CA GLU A 66 -7.69 -12.07 -22.52
C GLU A 66 -8.04 -10.59 -22.71
N ALA A 67 -7.02 -9.77 -22.95
CA ALA A 67 -7.21 -8.34 -23.18
C ALA A 67 -7.99 -8.09 -24.48
N ILE A 68 -8.91 -7.13 -24.47
CA ILE A 68 -9.66 -6.75 -25.66
C ILE A 68 -8.74 -5.99 -26.63
N GLU A 69 -8.55 -6.53 -27.84
CA GLU A 69 -7.82 -5.85 -28.91
C GLU A 69 -8.71 -4.79 -29.57
N TRP A 70 -8.38 -3.52 -29.36
CA TRP A 70 -9.03 -2.41 -30.05
C TRP A 70 -8.43 -2.24 -31.45
N THR A 71 -9.25 -2.45 -32.49
CA THR A 71 -8.90 -2.23 -33.91
C THR A 71 -9.51 -0.97 -34.48
#